data_AF-A0A7D9L2H3-F1
#
_entry.id   AF-A0A7D9L2H3-F1
#
_cell.length_a   1.000
_cell.length_b   1.000
_cell.length_c   1.000
_cell.angle_alpha   90.00
_cell.angle_beta   90.00
_cell.angle_gamma   90.00
#
_symmetry.space_group_name_H-M   'P 1'
#
loop_
_entity.id
_entity.type
_entity.pdbx_description
1 polymer ?
#
loop_
_entity_poly.entity_id
_entity_poly.type
_entity_poly.pdbx_seq_one_letter_code
_entity_poly.pdbx_strand_id
1 'polypeptide(L)'
;MWITTVLFRRHVPGRIFSGKHRVTMNVTKYQRKRLNENNQRIENNKELLSYPYLTVSEEHSHAAARNNKERTKFFDMVKRKRNLGKPVVNNVSSSPTPGLLQHLNVTKT
;
A
#
# COMPACT_ATOMS: atom_id res chain seq x y z
N MET A 1 15.83 1.68 36.36
CA MET A 1 16.19 0.72 37.43
C MET A 1 15.24 -0.46 37.39
N TRP A 2 15.71 -1.69 37.59
CA TRP A 2 14.85 -2.89 37.58
C TRP A 2 13.77 -2.84 38.67
N ILE A 3 14.11 -2.28 39.83
CA ILE A 3 13.25 -2.16 41.01
C ILE A 3 12.03 -1.25 40.76
N THR A 4 12.19 -0.14 40.03
CA THR A 4 11.08 0.75 39.69
C THR A 4 10.09 0.07 38.75
N THR A 5 10.57 -0.79 37.85
CA THR A 5 9.71 -1.50 36.89
C THR A 5 8.92 -2.63 37.55
N VAL A 6 9.42 -3.22 38.64
CA VAL A 6 8.73 -4.27 39.40
C VAL A 6 7.71 -3.65 40.38
N LEU A 7 8.08 -2.58 41.09
CA LEU A 7 7.22 -1.92 42.08
C LEU A 7 6.04 -1.15 41.47
N PHE A 8 6.21 -0.57 40.27
CA PHE A 8 5.16 0.22 39.61
C PHE A 8 4.39 -0.53 38.52
N ARG A 9 4.38 -1.87 38.52
CA ARG A 9 3.50 -2.66 37.64
C ARG A 9 2.04 -2.41 38.04
N ARG A 10 1.36 -1.52 37.32
CA ARG A 10 -0.10 -1.37 37.39
C ARG A 10 -0.74 -2.69 36.96
N HIS A 11 -1.19 -3.48 37.94
CA HIS A 11 -1.96 -4.68 37.68
C HIS A 11 -3.35 -4.29 37.13
N VAL A 12 -3.71 -4.85 35.98
CA VAL A 12 -5.01 -4.64 35.33
C VAL A 12 -5.68 -6.00 35.23
N PRO A 13 -6.87 -6.20 35.83
CA PRO A 13 -7.51 -7.50 35.82
C PRO A 13 -7.99 -7.85 34.40
N GLY A 14 -7.62 -9.04 33.91
CA GLY A 14 -7.99 -9.52 32.58
C GLY A 14 -7.15 -8.90 31.46
N ARG A 15 -7.78 -8.60 30.31
CA ARG A 15 -7.09 -8.06 29.12
C ARG A 15 -6.96 -6.54 29.20
N ILE A 16 -5.76 -6.02 28.94
CA ILE A 16 -5.40 -4.59 29.13
C ILE A 16 -6.33 -3.61 28.39
N PHE A 17 -6.71 -3.92 27.14
CA PHE A 17 -7.50 -3.02 26.28
C PHE A 17 -8.95 -3.49 26.08
N SER A 18 -9.45 -4.45 26.87
CA SER A 18 -10.81 -4.97 26.72
C SER A 18 -11.44 -5.40 28.03
N GLY A 19 -12.77 -5.57 28.03
CA GLY A 19 -13.54 -5.85 29.24
C GLY A 19 -13.84 -4.59 30.08
N LYS A 20 -14.36 -4.81 31.30
CA LYS A 20 -14.85 -3.74 32.19
C LYS A 20 -13.71 -2.86 32.73
N HIS A 21 -12.59 -3.47 33.08
CA HIS A 21 -11.45 -2.79 33.71
C HIS A 21 -10.28 -2.71 32.73
N ARG A 22 -10.37 -1.77 31.79
CA ARG A 22 -9.36 -1.52 30.74
C ARG A 22 -8.49 -0.32 31.07
N VAL A 23 -7.27 -0.31 30.54
CA VAL A 23 -6.41 0.87 30.56
C VAL A 23 -6.91 1.87 29.52
N THR A 24 -7.37 3.02 29.98
CA THR A 24 -7.75 4.13 29.11
C THR A 24 -6.52 5.00 28.82
N MET A 25 -6.22 5.18 27.53
CA MET A 25 -5.18 6.13 27.11
C MET A 25 -5.78 7.53 27.03
N ASN A 26 -5.11 8.51 27.66
CA ASN A 26 -5.51 9.90 27.56
C ASN A 26 -5.13 10.48 26.19
N VAL A 27 -6.00 11.31 25.63
CA VAL A 27 -5.74 11.97 24.35
C VAL A 27 -4.65 13.03 24.52
N THR A 28 -3.55 12.85 23.78
CA THR A 28 -2.40 13.76 23.83
C THR A 28 -2.66 15.03 23.02
N LYS A 29 -1.92 16.11 23.32
CA LYS A 29 -2.02 17.38 22.57
C LYS A 29 -1.69 17.20 21.08
N TYR A 30 -0.72 16.33 20.76
CA TYR A 30 -0.34 16.03 19.37
C TYR A 30 -1.44 15.33 18.59
N GLN A 31 -2.14 14.39 19.22
CA GLN A 31 -3.28 13.71 18.59
C GLN A 31 -4.41 14.70 18.26
N ARG A 32 -4.69 15.65 19.17
CA ARG A 32 -5.68 16.72 18.91
C ARG A 32 -5.24 17.62 17.77
N LYS A 33 -3.97 18.05 17.75
CA LYS A 33 -3.43 18.87 16.66
C LYS A 33 -3.57 18.16 15.31
N ARG A 34 -3.17 16.88 15.23
CA ARG A 34 -3.28 16.07 14.01
C ARG A 34 -4.72 15.93 13.53
N LEU A 35 -5.65 15.71 14.46
CA LEU A 35 -7.07 15.62 14.15
C LEU A 35 -7.61 16.94 13.58
N ASN A 36 -7.23 18.08 14.17
CA ASN A 36 -7.62 19.39 13.66
C ASN A 36 -7.07 19.66 12.26
N GLU A 37 -5.79 19.35 12.01
CA GLU A 37 -5.18 19.47 10.67
C GLU A 37 -5.90 18.58 9.65
N ASN A 38 -6.25 17.35 10.03
CA ASN A 38 -7.01 16.46 9.15
C ASN A 38 -8.42 17.00 8.87
N ASN A 39 -9.10 17.53 9.87
CA ASN A 39 -10.41 18.13 9.69
C ASN A 39 -10.34 19.33 8.74
N GLN A 40 -9.33 20.19 8.87
CA GLN A 40 -9.10 21.30 7.95
C GLN A 40 -8.87 20.81 6.51
N ARG A 41 -8.06 19.76 6.32
CA ARG A 41 -7.88 19.15 4.99
C ARG A 41 -9.19 18.61 4.42
N ILE A 42 -10.01 17.97 5.25
CA ILE A 42 -11.31 17.42 4.85
C ILE A 42 -12.24 18.55 4.43
N GLU A 43 -12.34 19.64 5.20
CA GLU A 43 -13.19 20.78 4.85
C GLU A 43 -12.73 21.46 3.56
N ASN A 44 -11.43 21.69 3.38
CA ASN A 44 -10.90 22.23 2.14
C ASN A 44 -11.22 21.32 0.94
N ASN A 45 -11.09 20.01 1.10
CA ASN A 45 -11.45 19.06 0.05
C ASN A 45 -12.96 19.07 -0.25
N LYS A 46 -13.81 19.20 0.77
CA LYS A 46 -15.27 19.31 0.57
C LYS A 46 -15.62 20.56 -0.23
N GLU A 47 -15.00 21.69 0.08
CA GLU A 47 -15.21 22.94 -0.65
C GLU A 47 -14.80 22.78 -2.12
N LEU A 48 -13.61 22.22 -2.39
CA LEU A 48 -13.14 21.99 -3.76
C LEU A 48 -14.04 21.04 -4.56
N LEU A 49 -14.61 20.02 -3.91
CA LEU A 49 -15.48 19.03 -4.55
C LEU A 49 -16.94 19.49 -4.66
N SER A 50 -17.31 20.62 -4.05
CA SER A 50 -18.70 21.09 -4.01
C SER A 50 -19.17 21.71 -5.34
N TYR A 51 -18.25 22.13 -6.20
CA TYR A 51 -18.55 22.78 -7.48
C TYR A 51 -18.03 21.95 -8.66
N PRO A 52 -18.80 20.96 -9.14
CA PRO A 52 -18.41 20.16 -10.31
C PRO A 52 -18.46 21.01 -11.60
N TYR A 53 -17.56 20.72 -12.54
CA TYR A 53 -17.50 21.42 -13.83
C TYR A 53 -18.60 20.96 -14.81
N LEU A 54 -18.93 19.66 -14.81
CA LEU A 54 -19.98 19.09 -15.64
C LEU A 54 -21.13 18.59 -14.77
N THR A 55 -22.34 18.67 -15.32
CA THR A 55 -23.48 17.96 -14.76
C THR A 55 -23.39 16.47 -15.07
N VAL A 56 -24.09 15.64 -14.27
CA VAL A 56 -24.11 14.18 -14.45
C VAL A 56 -24.58 13.78 -15.85
N SER A 57 -25.53 14.53 -16.42
CA SER A 57 -26.03 14.31 -17.78
C SER A 57 -24.96 14.58 -18.85
N GLU A 58 -24.12 15.60 -18.67
CA GLU A 58 -23.06 15.95 -19.63
C GLU A 58 -21.87 15.00 -19.52
N GLU A 59 -21.57 14.50 -18.32
CA GLU A 59 -20.52 13.51 -18.11
C GLU A 59 -20.88 12.15 -18.75
N HIS A 60 -22.18 11.83 -18.84
CA HIS A 60 -22.63 10.53 -19.31
C HIS A 60 -22.11 10.21 -20.71
N SER A 61 -21.39 9.08 -20.82
CA SER A 61 -20.84 8.53 -22.07
C SER A 61 -19.79 9.37 -22.82
N HIS A 62 -19.41 10.55 -22.35
CA HIS A 62 -18.45 11.43 -23.03
C HIS A 62 -17.09 10.74 -23.28
N ALA A 63 -16.63 9.89 -22.35
CA ALA A 63 -15.35 9.19 -22.45
C ALA A 63 -15.46 7.68 -22.78
N ALA A 64 -16.66 7.16 -23.09
CA ALA A 64 -16.90 5.72 -23.20
C ALA A 64 -16.00 5.03 -24.24
N ALA A 65 -15.86 5.63 -25.42
CA ALA A 65 -15.02 5.07 -26.50
C ALA A 65 -13.53 5.01 -26.12
N ARG A 66 -13.01 6.03 -25.42
CA ARG A 66 -11.63 6.07 -24.94
C ARG A 66 -11.41 5.02 -23.86
N ASN A 67 -12.31 4.96 -22.86
CA ASN A 67 -12.22 4.01 -21.76
C ASN A 67 -12.25 2.56 -22.25
N ASN A 68 -13.08 2.25 -23.25
CA ASN A 68 -13.12 0.91 -23.86
C ASN A 68 -11.78 0.55 -24.52
N LYS A 69 -11.19 1.47 -25.31
CA LYS A 69 -9.88 1.25 -25.94
C LYS A 69 -8.75 1.06 -24.92
N GLU A 70 -8.75 1.83 -23.85
CA GLU A 70 -7.74 1.71 -22.79
C GLU A 70 -7.90 0.41 -22.00
N ARG A 71 -9.14 0.03 -21.71
CA ARG A 71 -9.48 -1.20 -21.02
C ARG A 71 -9.05 -2.43 -21.81
N THR A 72 -9.36 -2.49 -23.11
CA THR A 72 -8.94 -3.63 -23.95
C THR A 72 -7.42 -3.75 -24.01
N LYS A 73 -6.71 -2.64 -24.24
CA LYS A 73 -5.23 -2.61 -24.23
C LYS A 73 -4.65 -3.13 -22.91
N PHE A 74 -5.22 -2.73 -21.78
CA PHE A 74 -4.78 -3.19 -20.46
C PHE A 74 -4.97 -4.70 -20.31
N PHE A 75 -6.16 -5.23 -20.63
CA PHE A 75 -6.44 -6.66 -20.51
C PHE A 75 -5.60 -7.49 -21.49
N ASP A 76 -5.36 -7.01 -22.71
CA ASP A 76 -4.48 -7.67 -23.68
C ASP A 76 -3.04 -7.74 -23.15
N MET A 77 -2.53 -6.66 -22.56
CA MET A 77 -1.22 -6.65 -21.91
C MET A 77 -1.16 -7.64 -20.74
N VAL A 78 -2.20 -7.68 -19.90
CA VAL A 78 -2.27 -8.64 -18.79
C VAL A 78 -2.31 -10.08 -19.30
N LYS A 79 -3.08 -10.35 -20.36
CA LYS A 79 -3.16 -11.67 -21.01
C LYS A 79 -1.80 -12.07 -21.61
N ARG A 80 -1.11 -11.16 -22.29
CA ARG A 80 0.25 -11.38 -22.80
C ARG A 80 1.21 -11.71 -21.67
N LYS A 81 1.21 -10.94 -20.57
CA LYS A 81 2.07 -11.22 -19.40
C LYS A 81 1.78 -12.58 -18.75
N ARG A 82 0.52 -13.00 -18.69
CA ARG A 82 0.15 -14.35 -18.20
C ARG A 82 0.68 -15.44 -19.14
N ASN A 83 0.54 -15.25 -20.45
CA ASN A 83 0.98 -16.22 -21.45
C ASN A 83 2.51 -16.34 -21.53
N LEU A 84 3.25 -15.25 -21.30
CA LEU A 84 4.71 -15.22 -21.32
C LEU A 84 5.34 -15.95 -20.12
N GLY A 85 4.55 -16.41 -19.15
CA GLY A 85 5.04 -17.07 -17.94
C GLY A 85 5.79 -16.13 -17.01
N LYS A 86 6.25 -16.65 -15.86
CA LYS A 86 7.24 -15.91 -15.05
C LYS A 86 8.52 -15.82 -15.90
N PRO A 87 9.21 -14.66 -15.94
CA PRO A 87 10.54 -14.65 -16.52
C PRO A 87 11.35 -15.75 -15.84
N VAL A 88 12.08 -16.54 -16.62
CA VAL A 88 13.05 -17.48 -16.07
C VAL A 88 14.09 -16.63 -15.36
N VAL A 89 13.86 -16.40 -14.06
CA VAL A 89 14.90 -15.94 -13.17
C VAL A 89 15.79 -17.16 -13.05
N ASN A 90 16.93 -17.13 -13.74
CA ASN A 90 18.04 -18.02 -13.43
C ASN A 90 18.39 -17.70 -11.97
N ASN A 91 17.74 -18.40 -11.04
CA ASN A 91 18.12 -18.37 -9.65
C ASN A 91 19.60 -18.71 -9.65
N VAL A 92 20.41 -17.84 -9.06
CA VAL A 92 21.80 -18.14 -8.74
C VAL A 92 21.76 -19.16 -7.59
N SER A 93 21.24 -20.36 -7.85
CA SER A 93 21.49 -21.52 -7.02
C SER A 93 22.88 -22.01 -7.41
N SER A 94 23.76 -22.07 -6.42
CA SER A 94 25.07 -22.73 -6.24
C SER A 94 25.71 -23.63 -7.32
N SER A 95 25.02 -24.04 -8.38
CA SER A 95 25.53 -24.79 -9.53
C SER A 95 25.68 -23.88 -10.76
N PRO A 96 26.84 -23.87 -11.43
CA PRO A 96 27.08 -22.98 -12.56
C PRO A 96 26.13 -23.31 -13.71
N THR A 97 25.34 -22.33 -14.14
CA THR A 97 24.50 -22.46 -15.33
C THR A 97 25.41 -22.65 -16.56
N PRO A 98 25.04 -23.54 -17.52
CA PRO A 98 25.89 -23.88 -18.65
C PRO A 98 26.28 -22.66 -19.51
N GLY A 99 25.42 -21.63 -19.56
CA GLY A 99 25.72 -20.39 -20.27
C GLY A 99 26.79 -19.51 -19.61
N LEU A 100 26.95 -19.56 -18.27
CA LEU A 100 27.99 -18.80 -17.57
C LEU A 100 29.38 -19.40 -17.81
N LEU A 101 29.49 -20.74 -17.82
CA LEU A 101 30.75 -21.43 -18.11
C LEU A 101 31.18 -21.29 -19.57
N GLN A 102 30.22 -21.15 -20.50
CA GLN A 102 30.52 -20.87 -21.91
C GLN A 102 31.26 -19.54 -22.11
N HIS A 103 30.99 -18.53 -21.27
CA HIS A 103 31.68 -17.24 -21.31
C HIS A 103 33.18 -17.35 -20.93
N LEU A 104 33.57 -18.38 -20.18
CA LEU A 104 34.98 -18.62 -19.82
C LEU A 104 35.81 -19.20 -20.98
N ASN A 105 35.16 -19.70 -22.03
CA ASN A 105 35.86 -20.22 -23.20
C ASN A 105 36.28 -19.13 -24.21
N VAL A 106 35.95 -17.86 -23.95
CA VAL A 106 36.35 -16.72 -24.80
C VAL A 106 37.88 -16.56 -24.86
N THR A 107 38.59 -17.03 -23.84
CA THR A 107 40.07 -16.96 -23.77
C THR A 107 40.75 -18.30 -24.07
N LYS A 108 40.01 -19.31 -24.57
CA LYS A 108 40.56 -20.62 -24.87
C LYS A 108 41.18 -20.61 -26.27
N THR A 109 42.50 -20.43 -26.34
CA THR A 109 43.33 -20.62 -27.54
C THR A 109 43.62 -22.08 -27.79
#